data_AF-A0A9P0N550-F1
#
_entry.id   AF-A0A9P0N550-F1
#
_cell.length_a   1.000
_cell.length_b   1.000
_cell.length_c   1.000
_cell.angle_alpha   90.00
_cell.angle_beta   90.00
_cell.angle_gamma   90.00
#
_symmetry.space_group_name_H-M   'P 1'
#
loop_
_entity.id
_entity.type
_entity.pdbx_description
1 polymer ?
#
loop_
_entity_poly.entity_id
_entity_poly.type
_entity_poly.pdbx_seq_one_letter_code
_entity_poly.pdbx_strand_id
1 'polypeptide(L)'
;MEDPKHFTEENLHRARILGWVVEIIESHVLMVDDIVDSSQTRRSKECWHIHSGVGLGAVNDCGLLLACAFELLELYFGKEKIYGDLVKITHGTVFQICIGQHLDCLYGYSKEKNNFDKLTKEHFDNFTLVKAAVYSFKFPMLLAHTLVKDRSKTFSEEAYNIDWNIGRLLQLQNDYKDIFVDDIKTGKVGTDIQEGKLTWFAVTALQRCTEGQRSIFKENYGSKNPEHVKRIKQLFDELEMEKLYKEYERSVYEDLVRRIRGLPSREESHFLARILKGCYKHFC
;
A
#
# COMPACT_ATOMS: atom_id res chain seq x y z
N MET A 1 -20.35 12.22 6.55
CA MET A 1 -21.01 10.97 7.01
C MET A 1 -22.51 11.02 6.67
N GLU A 2 -23.08 9.88 6.28
CA GLU A 2 -24.49 9.76 5.86
C GLU A 2 -25.43 9.58 7.08
N ASP A 3 -26.68 10.03 6.94
CA ASP A 3 -27.74 9.86 7.93
C ASP A 3 -28.18 8.39 8.01
N PRO A 4 -28.21 7.76 9.21
CA PRO A 4 -28.61 6.36 9.38
C PRO A 4 -29.96 5.99 8.77
N LYS A 5 -30.90 6.93 8.62
CA LYS A 5 -32.19 6.67 7.95
C LYS A 5 -32.03 6.26 6.48
N HIS A 6 -30.89 6.56 5.87
CA HIS A 6 -30.56 6.19 4.50
C HIS A 6 -29.82 4.85 4.39
N PHE A 7 -29.57 4.15 5.51
CA PHE A 7 -28.99 2.80 5.52
C PHE A 7 -30.04 1.73 5.22
N THR A 8 -30.70 1.85 4.07
CA THR A 8 -31.59 0.81 3.53
C THR A 8 -30.75 -0.36 3.00
N GLU A 9 -31.32 -1.56 2.94
CA GLU A 9 -30.61 -2.72 2.37
C GLU A 9 -30.18 -2.48 0.92
N GLU A 10 -30.95 -1.72 0.14
CA GLU A 10 -30.56 -1.32 -1.21
C GLU A 10 -29.28 -0.48 -1.21
N ASN A 11 -29.19 0.56 -0.36
CA ASN A 11 -27.99 1.39 -0.27
C ASN A 11 -26.80 0.64 0.33
N LEU A 12 -27.03 -0.25 1.30
CA LEU A 12 -26.00 -1.12 1.84
C LEU A 12 -25.50 -2.12 0.79
N HIS A 13 -26.38 -2.67 -0.04
CA HIS A 13 -26.01 -3.52 -1.17
C HIS A 13 -25.13 -2.75 -2.17
N ARG A 14 -25.54 -1.53 -2.58
CA ARG A 14 -24.75 -0.65 -3.45
C ARG A 14 -23.36 -0.35 -2.85
N ALA A 15 -23.29 -0.06 -1.55
CA ALA A 15 -22.01 0.15 -0.86
C ALA A 15 -21.13 -1.12 -0.86
N ARG A 16 -21.71 -2.30 -0.66
CA ARG A 16 -20.99 -3.59 -0.75
C ARG A 16 -20.47 -3.85 -2.17
N ILE A 17 -21.22 -3.50 -3.22
CA ILE A 17 -20.74 -3.59 -4.61
C ILE A 17 -19.52 -2.70 -4.84
N LEU A 18 -19.55 -1.44 -4.36
CA LEU A 18 -18.35 -0.58 -4.43
C LEU A 18 -17.18 -1.15 -3.63
N GLY A 19 -17.44 -1.79 -2.49
CA GLY A 19 -16.43 -2.54 -1.74
C GLY A 19 -15.78 -3.65 -2.58
N TRP A 20 -16.57 -4.43 -3.32
CA TRP A 20 -16.05 -5.45 -4.24
C TRP A 20 -15.24 -4.85 -5.40
N VAL A 21 -15.63 -3.68 -5.91
CA VAL A 21 -14.84 -2.95 -6.93
C VAL A 21 -13.45 -2.61 -6.38
N VAL A 22 -13.35 -2.17 -5.12
CA VAL A 22 -12.06 -1.91 -4.46
C VAL A 22 -11.23 -3.19 -4.35
N GLU A 23 -11.81 -4.29 -3.87
CA GLU A 23 -11.11 -5.58 -3.70
C GLU A 23 -10.63 -6.18 -5.03
N ILE A 24 -11.39 -6.01 -6.12
CA ILE A 24 -11.00 -6.47 -7.46
C ILE A 24 -9.83 -5.65 -7.99
N ILE A 25 -9.86 -4.32 -7.80
CA ILE A 25 -8.75 -3.45 -8.18
C ILE A 25 -7.51 -3.76 -7.34
N GLU A 26 -7.65 -3.96 -6.04
CA GLU A 26 -6.53 -4.39 -5.19
C GLU A 26 -5.95 -5.72 -5.70
N SER A 27 -6.80 -6.69 -6.05
CA SER A 27 -6.36 -7.99 -6.57
C SER A 27 -5.61 -7.84 -7.90
N HIS A 28 -6.07 -6.96 -8.80
CA HIS A 28 -5.34 -6.59 -10.01
C HIS A 28 -3.95 -6.04 -9.67
N VAL A 29 -3.87 -5.08 -8.74
CA VAL A 29 -2.60 -4.44 -8.37
C VAL A 29 -1.63 -5.45 -7.75
N LEU A 30 -2.11 -6.31 -6.85
CA LEU A 30 -1.29 -7.35 -6.22
C LEU A 30 -0.78 -8.38 -7.23
N MET A 31 -1.59 -8.77 -8.21
CA MET A 31 -1.15 -9.71 -9.25
C MET A 31 -0.08 -9.10 -10.16
N VAL A 32 -0.21 -7.82 -10.52
CA VAL A 32 0.84 -7.10 -11.28
C VAL A 32 2.11 -6.97 -10.44
N ASP A 33 1.99 -6.57 -9.18
CA ASP A 33 3.10 -6.43 -8.22
C ASP A 33 3.85 -7.76 -8.04
N ASP A 34 3.13 -8.88 -7.88
CA ASP A 34 3.74 -10.21 -7.74
C ASP A 34 4.56 -10.61 -8.98
N ILE A 35 4.08 -10.30 -10.19
CA ILE A 35 4.79 -10.58 -11.46
C ILE A 35 6.06 -9.72 -11.55
N VAL A 36 5.94 -8.42 -11.28
CA VAL A 36 7.05 -7.47 -11.38
C VAL A 36 8.14 -7.80 -10.36
N ASP A 37 7.74 -8.18 -9.15
CA ASP A 37 8.64 -8.43 -8.02
C ASP A 37 9.10 -9.89 -7.94
N SER A 38 8.71 -10.74 -8.91
CA SER A 38 9.01 -12.17 -8.92
C SER A 38 8.62 -12.88 -7.61
N SER A 39 7.51 -12.45 -7.00
CA SER A 39 7.04 -12.94 -5.70
C SER A 39 6.62 -14.41 -5.77
N GLN A 40 6.87 -15.16 -4.70
CA GLN A 40 6.58 -16.60 -4.64
C GLN A 40 5.24 -16.92 -3.97
N THR A 41 4.88 -16.18 -2.92
CA THR A 41 3.65 -16.42 -2.17
C THR A 41 2.89 -15.14 -1.90
N ARG A 42 1.56 -15.24 -1.93
CA ARG A 42 0.61 -14.18 -1.59
C ARG A 42 -0.57 -14.79 -0.86
N ARG A 43 -0.97 -14.20 0.27
CA ARG A 43 -2.08 -14.70 1.11
C ARG A 43 -1.89 -16.20 1.47
N SER A 44 -0.65 -16.58 1.80
CA SER A 44 -0.23 -17.94 2.15
C SER A 44 -0.40 -19.00 1.05
N LYS A 45 -0.55 -18.57 -0.20
CA LYS A 45 -0.64 -19.45 -1.38
C LYS A 45 0.38 -19.03 -2.42
N GLU A 46 0.64 -19.93 -3.35
CA GLU A 46 1.46 -19.66 -4.53
C GLU A 46 0.92 -18.46 -5.32
N CYS A 47 1.81 -17.55 -5.75
CA CYS A 47 1.43 -16.41 -6.58
C CYS A 47 0.84 -16.87 -7.93
N TRP A 48 -0.18 -16.16 -8.42
CA TRP A 48 -0.95 -16.59 -9.60
C TRP A 48 -0.08 -16.87 -10.84
N HIS A 49 0.94 -16.02 -11.08
CA HIS A 49 1.79 -16.11 -12.27
C HIS A 49 2.76 -17.30 -12.29
N ILE A 50 3.01 -17.95 -11.15
CA ILE A 50 3.82 -19.17 -11.08
C ILE A 50 2.99 -20.44 -10.94
N HIS A 51 1.65 -20.31 -10.83
CA HIS A 51 0.77 -21.45 -10.79
C HIS A 51 0.87 -22.27 -12.09
N SER A 52 0.88 -23.60 -11.94
CA SER A 52 0.92 -24.51 -13.08
C SER A 52 -0.22 -24.24 -14.06
N GLY A 53 0.14 -24.06 -15.34
CA GLY A 53 -0.80 -23.77 -16.43
C GLY A 53 -1.15 -22.28 -16.64
N VAL A 54 -0.69 -21.37 -15.76
CA VAL A 54 -0.95 -19.92 -15.89
C VAL A 54 0.23 -19.21 -16.55
N GLY A 55 1.40 -19.20 -15.91
CA GLY A 55 2.58 -18.49 -16.40
C GLY A 55 2.32 -17.01 -16.69
N LEU A 56 2.90 -16.50 -17.78
CA LEU A 56 2.71 -15.11 -18.21
C LEU A 56 1.29 -14.81 -18.75
N GLY A 57 0.43 -15.83 -18.90
CA GLY A 57 -1.01 -15.63 -19.11
C GLY A 57 -1.64 -14.78 -18.01
N ALA A 58 -1.04 -14.78 -16.81
CA ALA A 58 -1.41 -13.92 -15.69
C ALA A 58 -1.48 -12.42 -16.04
N VAL A 59 -0.70 -11.93 -17.02
CA VAL A 59 -0.78 -10.53 -17.48
C VAL A 59 -2.16 -10.22 -18.06
N ASN A 60 -2.73 -11.14 -18.84
CA ASN A 60 -4.08 -11.01 -19.36
C ASN A 60 -5.11 -11.08 -18.22
N ASP A 61 -4.91 -11.97 -17.24
CA ASP A 61 -5.81 -12.11 -16.10
C ASP A 61 -5.83 -10.86 -15.21
N CYS A 62 -4.70 -10.16 -15.08
CA CYS A 62 -4.65 -8.84 -14.46
C CYS A 62 -5.57 -7.86 -15.21
N GLY A 63 -5.47 -7.82 -16.54
CA GLY A 63 -6.33 -6.98 -17.38
C GLY A 63 -7.82 -7.34 -17.24
N LEU A 64 -8.13 -8.64 -17.12
CA LEU A 64 -9.48 -9.13 -16.90
C LEU A 64 -10.07 -8.62 -15.58
N LEU A 65 -9.32 -8.71 -14.48
CA LEU A 65 -9.78 -8.18 -13.18
C LEU A 65 -10.09 -6.68 -13.26
N LEU A 66 -9.22 -5.90 -13.90
CA LEU A 66 -9.45 -4.48 -14.08
C LEU A 66 -10.72 -4.22 -14.91
N ALA A 67 -10.92 -4.95 -16.00
CA ALA A 67 -12.15 -4.86 -16.80
C ALA A 67 -13.39 -5.24 -15.98
N CYS A 68 -13.34 -6.31 -15.19
CA CYS A 68 -14.44 -6.74 -14.31
C CYS A 68 -14.86 -5.66 -13.32
N ALA A 69 -13.91 -4.87 -12.79
CA ALA A 69 -14.24 -3.76 -11.90
C ALA A 69 -15.12 -2.70 -12.61
N PHE A 70 -14.81 -2.36 -13.86
CA PHE A 70 -15.60 -1.41 -14.65
C PHE A 70 -16.95 -2.00 -15.11
N GLU A 71 -16.99 -3.29 -15.47
CA GLU A 71 -18.23 -3.99 -15.80
C GLU A 71 -19.20 -4.01 -14.60
N LEU A 72 -18.70 -4.22 -13.38
CA LEU A 72 -19.52 -4.12 -12.17
C LEU A 72 -20.06 -2.70 -11.95
N LEU A 73 -19.26 -1.67 -12.22
CA LEU A 73 -19.73 -0.29 -12.13
C LEU A 73 -20.85 0.00 -13.14
N GLU A 74 -20.69 -0.40 -14.40
CA GLU A 74 -21.72 -0.24 -15.43
C GLU A 74 -22.99 -1.02 -15.09
N LEU A 75 -22.86 -2.29 -14.69
CA LEU A 75 -23.99 -3.16 -14.40
C LEU A 75 -24.90 -2.61 -13.28
N TYR A 76 -24.30 -2.11 -12.20
CA TYR A 76 -25.06 -1.66 -11.03
C TYR A 76 -25.36 -0.16 -11.04
N PHE A 77 -24.53 0.66 -11.70
CA PHE A 77 -24.63 2.11 -11.62
C PHE A 77 -24.77 2.80 -12.97
N GLY A 78 -24.65 2.14 -14.12
CA GLY A 78 -24.58 2.78 -15.45
C GLY A 78 -25.75 3.71 -15.80
N LYS A 79 -26.93 3.48 -15.22
CA LYS A 79 -28.13 4.35 -15.38
C LYS A 79 -28.26 5.42 -14.31
N GLU A 80 -27.40 5.41 -13.30
CA GLU A 80 -27.44 6.35 -12.20
C GLU A 80 -26.69 7.65 -12.50
N LYS A 81 -27.13 8.74 -11.89
CA LYS A 81 -26.46 10.04 -12.01
C LYS A 81 -25.01 10.04 -11.49
N ILE A 82 -24.67 9.11 -10.60
CA ILE A 82 -23.36 9.03 -9.96
C ILE A 82 -22.32 8.27 -10.80
N TYR A 83 -22.74 7.61 -11.88
CA TYR A 83 -21.88 6.73 -12.68
C TYR A 83 -20.62 7.42 -13.21
N GLY A 84 -20.77 8.60 -13.80
CA GLY A 84 -19.64 9.37 -14.33
C GLY A 84 -18.60 9.72 -13.25
N ASP A 85 -19.04 10.00 -12.02
CA ASP A 85 -18.15 10.24 -10.88
C ASP A 85 -17.42 8.96 -10.47
N LEU A 86 -18.13 7.82 -10.38
CA LEU A 86 -17.55 6.52 -10.04
C LEU A 86 -16.45 6.12 -11.04
N VAL A 87 -16.73 6.23 -12.33
CA VAL A 87 -15.76 5.94 -13.41
C VAL A 87 -14.55 6.87 -13.32
N LYS A 88 -14.77 8.17 -13.13
CA LYS A 88 -13.70 9.16 -13.01
C LYS A 88 -12.80 8.90 -11.78
N ILE A 89 -13.39 8.63 -10.62
CA ILE A 89 -12.67 8.32 -9.37
C ILE A 89 -11.86 7.05 -9.55
N THR A 90 -12.46 6.01 -10.14
CA THR A 90 -11.83 4.70 -10.34
C THR A 90 -10.65 4.80 -11.31
N HIS A 91 -10.83 5.39 -12.50
CA HIS A 91 -9.74 5.61 -13.44
C HIS A 91 -8.62 6.48 -12.86
N GLY A 92 -8.97 7.58 -12.19
CA GLY A 92 -7.98 8.46 -11.56
C GLY A 92 -7.16 7.72 -10.50
N THR A 93 -7.81 6.85 -9.73
CA THR A 93 -7.14 5.99 -8.74
C THR A 93 -6.19 5.00 -9.42
N VAL A 94 -6.65 4.27 -10.43
CA VAL A 94 -5.82 3.30 -11.16
C VAL A 94 -4.60 3.99 -11.76
N PHE A 95 -4.78 5.16 -12.37
CA PHE A 95 -3.68 5.95 -12.91
C PHE A 95 -2.66 6.36 -11.83
N GLN A 96 -3.13 6.81 -10.66
CA GLN A 96 -2.26 7.12 -9.53
C GLN A 96 -1.48 5.88 -9.09
N ILE A 97 -2.13 4.73 -8.91
CA ILE A 97 -1.46 3.48 -8.55
C ILE A 97 -0.37 3.12 -9.56
N CYS A 98 -0.66 3.22 -10.87
CA CYS A 98 0.33 2.95 -11.92
C CYS A 98 1.53 3.91 -11.83
N ILE A 99 1.33 5.19 -11.49
CA ILE A 99 2.44 6.12 -11.23
C ILE A 99 3.25 5.64 -10.03
N GLY A 100 2.60 5.29 -8.92
CA GLY A 100 3.27 4.79 -7.72
C GLY A 100 4.12 3.54 -7.98
N GLN A 101 3.56 2.58 -8.73
CA GLN A 101 4.27 1.37 -9.15
C GLN A 101 5.42 1.67 -10.11
N HIS A 102 5.24 2.61 -11.04
CA HIS A 102 6.34 3.04 -11.92
C HIS A 102 7.50 3.66 -11.12
N LEU A 103 7.20 4.51 -10.14
CA LEU A 103 8.21 5.14 -9.29
C LEU A 103 8.95 4.11 -8.44
N ASP A 104 8.26 3.12 -7.88
CA ASP A 104 8.89 2.02 -7.14
C ASP A 104 9.92 1.26 -8.00
N CYS A 105 9.53 0.88 -9.23
CA CYS A 105 10.44 0.24 -10.19
C CYS A 105 11.60 1.14 -10.65
N LEU A 106 11.34 2.44 -10.82
CA LEU A 106 12.32 3.42 -11.25
C LEU A 106 13.40 3.64 -10.19
N TYR A 107 12.99 3.73 -8.93
CA TYR A 107 13.90 4.00 -7.81
C TYR A 107 14.55 2.75 -7.21
N GLY A 108 14.03 1.55 -7.49
CA GLY A 108 14.67 0.29 -7.12
C GLY A 108 16.13 0.25 -7.58
N TYR A 109 17.03 0.01 -6.62
CA TYR A 109 18.47 -0.04 -6.82
C TYR A 109 18.87 -1.32 -7.56
N SER A 110 19.70 -1.18 -8.59
CA SER A 110 20.49 -2.30 -9.11
C SER A 110 21.87 -1.84 -9.52
N LYS A 111 22.84 -2.76 -9.49
CA LYS A 111 24.21 -2.49 -9.96
C LYS A 111 24.22 -2.09 -11.44
N GLU A 112 23.36 -2.69 -12.24
CA GLU A 112 23.22 -2.42 -13.68
C GLU A 112 22.73 -1.00 -13.95
N LYS A 113 21.74 -0.52 -13.18
CA LYS A 113 21.22 0.85 -13.30
C LYS A 113 22.18 1.91 -12.74
N ASN A 114 23.12 1.51 -11.87
CA ASN A 114 24.03 2.39 -11.15
C ASN A 114 23.33 3.61 -10.51
N ASN A 115 22.13 3.38 -9.95
CA ASN A 115 21.20 4.41 -9.47
C ASN A 115 21.16 4.48 -7.93
N PHE A 116 22.29 4.23 -7.26
CA PHE A 116 22.38 4.20 -5.81
C PHE A 116 21.98 5.54 -5.16
N ASP A 117 22.17 6.65 -5.87
CA ASP A 117 21.75 8.00 -5.49
C ASP A 117 20.22 8.14 -5.37
N LYS A 118 19.43 7.19 -5.91
CA LYS A 118 17.96 7.22 -5.82
C LYS A 118 17.41 6.71 -4.49
N LEU A 119 18.23 6.07 -3.65
CA LEU A 119 17.82 5.60 -2.33
C LEU A 119 17.75 6.77 -1.31
N THR A 120 16.81 7.68 -1.52
CA THR A 120 16.63 8.89 -0.70
C THR A 120 15.29 8.90 0.02
N LYS A 121 15.23 9.64 1.12
CA LYS A 121 13.99 9.85 1.88
C LYS A 121 12.93 10.58 1.05
N GLU A 122 13.34 11.53 0.22
CA GLU A 122 12.44 12.28 -0.65
C GLU A 122 11.74 11.35 -1.65
N HIS A 123 12.49 10.49 -2.35
CA HIS A 123 11.89 9.52 -3.26
C HIS A 123 10.98 8.55 -2.50
N PHE A 124 11.38 8.10 -1.31
CA PHE A 124 10.59 7.18 -0.49
C PHE A 124 9.24 7.81 -0.12
N ASP A 125 9.26 9.05 0.38
CA ASP A 125 8.04 9.78 0.73
C ASP A 125 7.15 10.00 -0.51
N ASN A 126 7.73 10.34 -1.67
CA ASN A 126 6.99 10.59 -2.90
C ASN A 126 6.26 9.35 -3.44
N PHE A 127 6.92 8.19 -3.54
CA PHE A 127 6.24 7.00 -4.08
C PHE A 127 5.26 6.39 -3.06
N THR A 128 5.58 6.42 -1.76
CA THR A 128 4.72 5.85 -0.70
C THR A 128 3.33 6.51 -0.68
N LEU A 129 3.29 7.84 -0.85
CA LEU A 129 2.03 8.59 -0.91
C LEU A 129 1.11 8.07 -2.01
N VAL A 130 1.67 7.70 -3.15
CA VAL A 130 0.92 7.31 -4.33
C VAL A 130 0.64 5.81 -4.35
N LYS A 131 1.64 4.97 -3.99
CA LYS A 131 1.56 3.51 -4.04
C LYS A 131 0.65 2.94 -2.96
N ALA A 132 0.71 3.45 -1.72
CA ALA A 132 -0.01 2.84 -0.60
C ALA A 132 -1.26 3.61 -0.16
N ALA A 133 -1.17 4.94 -0.03
CA ALA A 133 -2.25 5.72 0.59
C ALA A 133 -3.48 5.91 -0.32
N VAL A 134 -3.25 6.06 -1.63
CA VAL A 134 -4.33 6.36 -2.58
C VAL A 134 -5.35 5.23 -2.66
N TYR A 135 -4.91 4.00 -2.92
CA TYR A 135 -5.85 2.89 -3.11
C TYR A 135 -6.42 2.35 -1.79
N SER A 136 -5.61 2.33 -0.71
CA SER A 136 -6.02 1.75 0.57
C SER A 136 -7.05 2.62 1.32
N PHE A 137 -7.04 3.95 1.12
CA PHE A 137 -7.88 4.87 1.88
C PHE A 137 -8.65 5.85 1.01
N LYS A 138 -7.94 6.66 0.21
CA LYS A 138 -8.58 7.71 -0.57
C LYS A 138 -9.63 7.15 -1.52
N PHE A 139 -9.33 6.04 -2.19
CA PHE A 139 -10.22 5.41 -3.15
C PHE A 139 -11.54 4.91 -2.52
N PRO A 140 -11.55 4.01 -1.51
CA PRO A 140 -12.79 3.56 -0.89
C PRO A 140 -13.59 4.72 -0.27
N MET A 141 -12.92 5.75 0.26
CA MET A 141 -13.60 6.92 0.83
C MET A 141 -14.26 7.79 -0.23
N LEU A 142 -13.60 8.06 -1.36
CA LEU A 142 -14.19 8.80 -2.47
C LEU A 142 -15.39 8.06 -3.05
N LEU A 143 -15.29 6.73 -3.23
CA LEU A 143 -16.40 5.90 -3.67
C LEU A 143 -17.58 5.98 -2.67
N ALA A 144 -17.32 5.79 -1.38
CA ALA A 144 -18.36 5.89 -0.35
C ALA A 144 -19.02 7.27 -0.32
N HIS A 145 -18.25 8.35 -0.53
CA HIS A 145 -18.78 9.72 -0.57
C HIS A 145 -19.77 9.93 -1.73
N THR A 146 -19.60 9.24 -2.86
CA THR A 146 -20.57 9.33 -3.97
C THR A 146 -21.97 8.83 -3.61
N LEU A 147 -22.06 7.91 -2.63
CA LEU A 147 -23.31 7.35 -2.13
C LEU A 147 -23.98 8.24 -1.08
N VAL A 148 -23.28 9.25 -0.54
CA VAL A 148 -23.84 10.18 0.44
C VAL A 148 -24.78 11.15 -0.26
N LYS A 149 -26.00 11.27 0.28
CA LYS A 149 -27.07 12.10 -0.29
C LYS A 149 -26.76 13.59 -0.22
N ASP A 150 -26.22 14.05 0.91
CA ASP A 150 -25.72 15.40 1.09
C ASP A 150 -24.21 15.46 0.80
N ARG A 151 -23.88 15.70 -0.47
CA ARG A 151 -22.50 15.77 -0.95
C ARG A 151 -21.73 17.01 -0.49
N SER A 152 -22.40 18.00 0.13
CA SER A 152 -21.73 19.16 0.71
C SER A 152 -20.93 18.79 1.97
N LYS A 153 -21.26 17.65 2.60
CA LYS A 153 -20.54 17.10 3.75
C LYS A 153 -19.29 16.34 3.32
N THR A 154 -18.21 17.04 3.05
CA THR A 154 -16.90 16.43 2.80
C THR A 154 -16.17 16.13 4.10
N PHE A 155 -15.22 15.19 4.04
CA PHE A 155 -14.24 15.06 5.11
C PHE A 155 -13.48 16.37 5.31
N SER A 156 -13.14 16.69 6.55
CA SER A 156 -12.24 17.81 6.84
C SER A 156 -10.86 17.60 6.19
N GLU A 157 -10.17 18.69 5.87
CA GLU A 157 -8.81 18.63 5.31
C GLU A 157 -7.86 17.82 6.20
N GLU A 158 -8.01 17.97 7.53
CA GLU A 158 -7.22 17.22 8.49
C GLU A 158 -7.56 15.73 8.50
N ALA A 159 -8.83 15.35 8.31
CA ALA A 159 -9.20 13.94 8.15
C ALA A 159 -8.51 13.32 6.93
N TYR A 160 -8.49 14.02 5.79
CA TYR A 160 -7.71 13.57 4.63
C TYR A 160 -6.23 13.44 4.98
N ASN A 161 -5.61 14.44 5.60
CA ASN A 161 -4.19 14.39 6.00
C ASN A 161 -3.87 13.21 6.94
N ILE A 162 -4.82 12.82 7.80
CA ILE A 162 -4.70 11.63 8.64
C ILE A 162 -4.70 10.38 7.75
N ASP A 163 -5.64 10.24 6.82
CA ASP A 163 -5.71 9.08 5.90
C ASP A 163 -4.42 8.87 5.12
N TRP A 164 -3.83 9.96 4.60
CA TRP A 164 -2.54 9.89 3.91
C TRP A 164 -1.44 9.32 4.80
N ASN A 165 -1.42 9.69 6.08
CA ASN A 165 -0.42 9.20 7.02
C ASN A 165 -0.70 7.76 7.51
N ILE A 166 -1.96 7.33 7.56
CA ILE A 166 -2.29 5.90 7.77
C ILE A 166 -1.76 5.08 6.58
N GLY A 167 -1.92 5.58 5.35
CA GLY A 167 -1.32 4.95 4.16
C GLY A 167 0.19 4.82 4.24
N ARG A 168 0.89 5.87 4.71
CA ARG A 168 2.34 5.83 4.96
C ARG A 168 2.68 4.79 6.04
N LEU A 169 1.92 4.73 7.13
CA LEU A 169 2.09 3.72 8.18
C LEU A 169 1.96 2.30 7.62
N LEU A 170 0.99 2.03 6.74
CA LEU A 170 0.83 0.72 6.10
C LEU A 170 2.04 0.34 5.24
N GLN A 171 2.63 1.28 4.50
CA GLN A 171 3.84 1.01 3.73
C GLN A 171 5.03 0.70 4.65
N LEU A 172 5.21 1.47 5.72
CA LEU A 172 6.25 1.20 6.73
C LEU A 172 6.10 -0.21 7.32
N GLN A 173 4.87 -0.60 7.64
CA GLN A 173 4.54 -1.92 8.13
C GLN A 173 4.77 -3.01 7.08
N ASN A 174 4.53 -2.73 5.80
CA ASN A 174 4.83 -3.66 4.71
C ASN A 174 6.34 -3.92 4.61
N ASP A 175 7.15 -2.86 4.59
CA ASP A 175 8.61 -2.97 4.53
C ASP A 175 9.18 -3.72 5.77
N TYR A 176 8.60 -3.50 6.95
CA TYR A 176 8.99 -4.24 8.16
C TYR A 176 8.67 -5.72 8.06
N LYS A 177 7.47 -6.06 7.58
CA LYS A 177 7.05 -7.46 7.39
C LYS A 177 7.93 -8.18 6.40
N ASP A 178 8.34 -7.51 5.32
CA ASP A 178 9.16 -8.10 4.27
C ASP A 178 10.55 -8.52 4.79
N ILE A 179 11.08 -7.83 5.82
CA ILE A 179 12.43 -8.08 6.32
C ILE A 179 12.45 -8.93 7.61
N PHE A 180 11.59 -8.59 8.58
CA PHE A 180 11.69 -9.04 9.98
C PHE A 180 10.61 -10.01 10.44
N VAL A 181 9.51 -10.16 9.68
CA VAL A 181 8.42 -11.06 10.08
C VAL A 181 8.52 -12.37 9.30
N ASP A 182 8.34 -13.48 10.01
CA ASP A 182 8.38 -14.83 9.43
C ASP A 182 7.35 -14.99 8.29
N ASP A 183 7.79 -15.56 7.17
CA ASP A 183 7.00 -15.82 5.96
C ASP A 183 5.68 -16.56 6.25
N ILE A 184 5.66 -17.43 7.27
CA ILE A 184 4.44 -18.15 7.69
C ILE A 184 3.40 -17.18 8.26
N LYS A 185 3.85 -16.17 9.02
CA LYS A 185 2.96 -15.17 9.64
C LYS A 185 2.50 -14.12 8.63
N THR A 186 3.34 -13.75 7.67
CA THR A 186 2.99 -12.78 6.61
C THR A 186 2.18 -13.43 5.48
N GLY A 187 2.38 -14.74 5.25
CA GLY A 187 1.88 -15.45 4.07
C GLY A 187 2.56 -15.01 2.77
N LYS A 188 3.71 -14.32 2.86
CA LYS A 188 4.52 -13.77 1.75
C LYS A 188 6.00 -13.95 2.07
N VAL A 189 6.77 -14.52 1.14
CA VAL A 189 8.25 -14.48 1.21
C VAL A 189 8.73 -13.07 0.89
N GLY A 190 9.54 -12.50 1.77
CA GLY A 190 10.11 -11.16 1.59
C GLY A 190 11.02 -11.05 0.36
N THR A 191 10.87 -9.96 -0.41
CA THR A 191 11.63 -9.73 -1.64
C THR A 191 12.40 -8.42 -1.75
N ASP A 192 12.23 -7.51 -0.80
CA ASP A 192 12.68 -6.13 -0.94
C ASP A 192 14.21 -6.00 -1.07
N ILE A 193 14.96 -6.79 -0.30
CA ILE A 193 16.44 -6.72 -0.32
C ILE A 193 17.00 -7.22 -1.66
N GLN A 194 16.53 -8.37 -2.15
CA GLN A 194 17.06 -8.94 -3.41
C GLN A 194 16.62 -8.14 -4.64
N GLU A 195 15.43 -7.55 -4.62
CA GLU A 195 14.92 -6.70 -5.69
C GLU A 195 15.42 -5.24 -5.57
N GLY A 196 16.19 -4.93 -4.52
CA GLY A 196 16.82 -3.63 -4.32
C GLY A 196 15.81 -2.51 -4.08
N LYS A 197 14.66 -2.83 -3.49
CA LYS A 197 13.52 -1.93 -3.34
C LYS A 197 13.86 -0.69 -2.52
N LEU A 198 13.20 0.42 -2.84
CA LEU A 198 13.27 1.65 -2.07
C LEU A 198 12.41 1.53 -0.82
N THR A 199 12.96 0.93 0.23
CA THR A 199 12.26 0.74 1.50
C THR A 199 12.65 1.79 2.53
N TRP A 200 11.83 1.94 3.57
CA TRP A 200 12.19 2.73 4.75
C TRP A 200 13.48 2.24 5.39
N PHE A 201 13.71 0.92 5.43
CA PHE A 201 14.92 0.31 5.97
C PHE A 201 16.16 0.67 5.15
N ALA A 202 16.09 0.59 3.82
CA ALA A 202 17.19 0.98 2.94
C ALA A 202 17.59 2.44 3.15
N VAL A 203 16.62 3.35 3.10
CA VAL A 203 16.87 4.79 3.25
C VAL A 203 17.42 5.10 4.64
N THR A 204 16.79 4.57 5.69
CA THR A 204 17.14 4.89 7.07
C THR A 204 18.48 4.28 7.48
N ALA A 205 18.79 3.07 7.00
CA ALA A 205 20.11 2.48 7.21
C ALA A 205 21.21 3.32 6.53
N LEU A 206 21.01 3.76 5.29
CA LEU A 206 21.98 4.58 4.57
C LEU A 206 22.28 5.94 5.19
N GLN A 207 21.36 6.48 5.98
CA GLN A 207 21.56 7.70 6.77
C GLN A 207 22.41 7.46 8.03
N ARG A 208 22.53 6.20 8.47
CA ARG A 208 23.21 5.80 9.72
C ARG A 208 24.51 5.05 9.47
N CYS A 209 24.69 4.49 8.28
CA CYS A 209 25.91 3.79 7.88
C CYS A 209 27.15 4.69 7.96
N THR A 210 28.22 4.15 8.54
CA THR A 210 29.59 4.61 8.26
C THR A 210 29.97 4.39 6.79
N GLU A 211 31.10 4.95 6.34
CA GLU A 211 31.59 4.72 4.96
C GLU A 211 31.82 3.23 4.65
N GLY A 212 32.37 2.48 5.61
CA GLY A 212 32.57 1.03 5.50
C GLY A 212 31.24 0.28 5.38
N GLN A 213 30.27 0.59 6.23
CA GLN A 213 28.92 0.00 6.17
C GLN A 213 28.18 0.37 4.89
N ARG A 214 28.35 1.60 4.38
CA ARG A 214 27.77 2.04 3.11
C ARG A 214 28.36 1.24 1.94
N SER A 215 29.63 0.88 2.01
CA SER A 215 30.29 0.03 1.00
C SER A 215 29.73 -1.39 1.03
N ILE A 216 29.56 -1.97 2.24
CA ILE A 216 28.88 -3.26 2.43
C ILE A 216 27.46 -3.22 1.85
N PHE A 217 26.69 -2.17 2.16
CA PHE A 217 25.33 -2.02 1.65
C PHE A 217 25.31 -2.01 0.12
N LYS A 218 26.16 -1.18 -0.51
CA LYS A 218 26.23 -1.06 -1.98
C LYS A 218 26.67 -2.36 -2.66
N GLU A 219 27.52 -3.15 -2.00
CA GLU A 219 27.97 -4.43 -2.53
C GLU A 219 26.88 -5.51 -2.47
N ASN A 220 26.02 -5.50 -1.45
CA ASN A 220 25.14 -6.62 -1.13
C ASN A 220 23.64 -6.35 -1.43
N TYR A 221 23.18 -5.10 -1.41
CA TYR A 221 21.77 -4.77 -1.66
C TYR A 221 21.40 -4.92 -3.15
N GLY A 222 20.15 -5.31 -3.47
CA GLY A 222 19.72 -5.54 -4.85
C GLY A 222 20.39 -6.75 -5.50
N SER A 223 20.58 -7.82 -4.73
CA SER A 223 21.22 -9.05 -5.20
C SER A 223 20.44 -10.30 -4.80
N LYS A 224 20.23 -11.19 -5.77
CA LYS A 224 19.56 -12.49 -5.58
C LYS A 224 20.45 -13.54 -4.88
N ASN A 225 21.70 -13.21 -4.54
CA ASN A 225 22.58 -14.10 -3.79
C ASN A 225 22.13 -14.16 -2.31
N PRO A 226 21.77 -15.34 -1.77
CA PRO A 226 21.34 -15.47 -0.37
C PRO A 226 22.35 -14.94 0.65
N GLU A 227 23.65 -15.07 0.41
CA GLU A 227 24.67 -14.55 1.34
C GLU A 227 24.72 -13.02 1.34
N HIS A 228 24.42 -12.38 0.22
CA HIS A 228 24.30 -10.92 0.17
C HIS A 228 23.07 -10.44 0.94
N VAL A 229 21.92 -11.10 0.76
CA VAL A 229 20.70 -10.80 1.53
C VAL A 229 20.96 -10.95 3.03
N LYS A 230 21.61 -12.04 3.42
CA LYS A 230 22.01 -12.29 4.82
C LYS A 230 22.96 -11.21 5.34
N ARG A 231 23.92 -10.74 4.54
CA ARG A 231 24.83 -9.66 4.93
C ARG A 231 24.10 -8.33 5.15
N ILE A 232 23.09 -8.01 4.32
CA ILE A 232 22.24 -6.84 4.53
C ILE A 232 21.42 -6.97 5.82
N LYS A 233 20.83 -8.15 6.09
CA LYS A 233 20.10 -8.37 7.35
C LYS A 233 21.01 -8.18 8.57
N GLN A 234 22.23 -8.72 8.55
CA GLN A 234 23.23 -8.49 9.59
C GLN A 234 23.58 -7.00 9.76
N LEU A 235 23.70 -6.26 8.66
CA LEU A 235 23.94 -4.81 8.71
C LEU A 235 22.75 -4.08 9.35
N PHE A 236 21.51 -4.50 9.07
CA PHE A 236 20.34 -3.95 9.75
C PHE A 236 20.33 -4.27 11.26
N ASP A 237 20.80 -5.45 11.66
CA ASP A 237 20.97 -5.80 13.06
C ASP A 237 22.05 -4.94 13.74
N GLU A 238 23.22 -4.75 13.10
CA GLU A 238 24.31 -3.88 13.57
C GLU A 238 23.85 -2.42 13.79
N LEU A 239 22.89 -1.96 12.99
CA LEU A 239 22.32 -0.61 13.05
C LEU A 239 21.10 -0.48 13.98
N GLU A 240 20.71 -1.57 14.65
CA GLU A 240 19.52 -1.68 15.49
C GLU A 240 18.21 -1.27 14.77
N MET A 241 18.08 -1.61 13.48
CA MET A 241 17.00 -1.09 12.62
C MET A 241 15.60 -1.51 13.08
N GLU A 242 15.43 -2.73 13.60
CA GLU A 242 14.12 -3.18 14.11
C GLU A 242 13.66 -2.36 15.32
N LYS A 243 14.59 -2.05 16.24
CA LYS A 243 14.29 -1.22 17.41
C LYS A 243 13.89 0.19 16.98
N LEU A 244 14.65 0.78 16.06
CA LEU A 244 14.37 2.09 15.49
C LEU A 244 13.00 2.13 14.80
N TYR A 245 12.66 1.09 14.04
CA TYR A 245 11.34 0.94 13.42
C TYR A 245 10.23 0.92 14.47
N LYS A 246 10.33 0.09 15.51
CA LYS A 246 9.28 -0.04 16.55
C LYS A 246 9.06 1.27 17.30
N GLU A 247 10.12 2.02 17.57
CA GLU A 247 10.03 3.36 18.18
C GLU A 247 9.36 4.36 17.23
N TYR A 248 9.76 4.37 15.95
CA TYR A 248 9.21 5.27 14.95
C TYR A 248 7.73 4.96 14.66
N GLU A 249 7.37 3.70 14.44
CA GLU A 249 5.99 3.25 14.24
C GLU A 249 5.08 3.65 15.40
N ARG A 250 5.55 3.47 16.65
CA ARG A 250 4.82 3.90 17.84
C ARG A 250 4.59 5.41 17.84
N SER A 251 5.63 6.20 17.53
CA SER A 251 5.50 7.66 17.48
C SER A 251 4.49 8.12 16.42
N VAL A 252 4.49 7.49 15.24
CA VAL A 252 3.53 7.76 14.17
C VAL A 252 2.11 7.39 14.61
N TYR A 253 1.93 6.23 15.24
CA TYR A 253 0.65 5.80 15.77
C TYR A 253 0.10 6.77 16.83
N GLU A 254 0.93 7.16 17.80
CA GLU A 254 0.53 8.10 18.87
C GLU A 254 0.16 9.48 18.31
N ASP A 255 0.89 9.97 17.30
CA ASP A 255 0.55 11.20 16.59
C ASP A 255 -0.80 11.10 15.89
N LEU A 256 -1.04 10.00 15.16
CA LEU A 256 -2.32 9.77 14.48
C LEU A 256 -3.48 9.69 15.49
N VAL A 257 -3.31 8.98 16.60
CA VAL A 257 -4.32 8.93 17.67
C VAL A 257 -4.63 10.33 18.22
N ARG A 258 -3.60 11.15 18.46
CA ARG A 258 -3.76 12.52 18.95
C ARG A 258 -4.52 13.39 17.94
N ARG A 259 -4.15 13.33 16.66
CA ARG A 259 -4.78 14.11 15.58
C ARG A 259 -6.22 13.70 15.35
N ILE A 260 -6.51 12.39 15.33
CA ILE A 260 -7.87 11.86 15.22
C ILE A 260 -8.76 12.36 16.37
N ARG A 261 -8.25 12.40 17.61
CA ARG A 261 -9.01 12.93 18.76
C ARG A 261 -9.26 14.43 18.67
N GLY A 262 -8.43 15.16 17.93
CA GLY A 262 -8.55 16.60 17.72
C GLY A 262 -9.50 16.99 16.58
N LEU A 263 -10.07 16.02 15.85
CA LEU A 263 -10.99 16.31 14.76
C LEU A 263 -12.31 16.93 15.28
N PRO A 264 -12.87 17.91 14.54
CA PRO A 264 -14.08 18.62 14.99
C PRO A 264 -15.33 17.74 14.92
N SER A 265 -15.39 16.77 14.00
CA SER A 265 -16.49 15.80 13.92
C SER A 265 -16.18 14.55 14.74
N ARG A 266 -17.12 14.20 15.62
CA ARG A 266 -17.06 12.97 16.41
C ARG A 266 -17.19 11.73 15.53
N GLU A 267 -17.98 11.81 14.46
CA GLU A 267 -18.18 10.73 13.50
C GLU A 267 -16.91 10.46 12.68
N GLU A 268 -16.24 11.51 12.18
CA GLU A 268 -14.92 11.39 11.53
C GLU A 268 -13.89 10.78 12.48
N SER A 269 -13.83 11.31 13.70
CA SER A 269 -12.94 10.79 14.75
C SER A 269 -13.15 9.30 14.99
N HIS A 270 -14.40 8.87 15.13
CA HIS A 270 -14.75 7.48 15.38
C HIS A 270 -14.42 6.58 14.18
N PHE A 271 -14.71 7.04 12.96
CA PHE A 271 -14.42 6.32 11.73
C PHE A 271 -12.91 6.09 11.56
N LEU A 272 -12.10 7.14 11.64
CA LEU A 272 -10.65 7.05 11.48
C LEU A 272 -9.99 6.28 12.63
N ALA A 273 -10.48 6.41 13.86
CA ALA A 273 -10.00 5.59 14.98
C ALA A 273 -10.24 4.09 14.74
N ARG A 274 -11.37 3.71 14.13
CA ARG A 274 -11.64 2.31 13.75
C ARG A 274 -10.70 1.81 12.66
N ILE A 275 -10.46 2.64 11.64
CA ILE A 275 -9.51 2.33 10.57
C ILE A 275 -8.11 2.13 11.15
N LEU A 276 -7.58 3.11 11.89
CA LEU A 276 -6.24 3.05 12.48
C LEU A 276 -6.08 1.82 13.39
N LYS A 277 -7.11 1.48 14.18
CA LYS A 277 -7.13 0.29 15.02
C LYS A 277 -7.07 -1.01 14.21
N GLY A 278 -7.69 -1.05 13.02
CA GLY A 278 -7.58 -2.18 12.10
C GLY A 278 -6.17 -2.32 11.54
N CYS A 279 -5.56 -1.22 11.12
CA CYS A 279 -4.21 -1.21 10.54
C CYS A 279 -3.11 -1.57 11.55
N TYR A 280 -3.22 -1.09 12.80
CA TYR A 280 -2.17 -1.27 13.80
C TYR A 280 -2.15 -2.67 14.45
N LYS A 281 -3.25 -3.42 14.39
CA LYS A 281 -3.46 -4.61 15.21
C LYS A 281 -2.74 -5.89 14.78
N HIS A 282 -1.95 -5.88 13.71
CA HIS A 282 -1.71 -7.14 13.03
C HIS A 282 -0.50 -7.97 13.48
N PHE A 283 0.46 -7.52 14.30
CA PHE A 283 1.65 -8.36 14.60
C PHE A 283 2.31 -8.17 15.99
N CYS A 284 1.53 -7.83 17.03
CA CYS A 284 1.95 -8.07 18.42
C CYS A 284 1.60 -9.49 18.85
#